data_AF-A0A2V3PTT0-F1
#
_entry.id   AF-A0A2V3PTT0-F1
#
_cell.length_a   1.000
_cell.length_b   1.000
_cell.length_c   1.000
_cell.angle_alpha   90.00
_cell.angle_beta   90.00
_cell.angle_gamma   90.00
#
_symmetry.space_group_name_H-M   'P 1'
#
loop_
_entity.id
_entity.type
_entity.pdbx_description
1 polymer ?
#
loop_
_entity_poly.entity_id
_entity_poly.type
_entity_poly.pdbx_seq_one_letter_code
_entity_poly.pdbx_strand_id
1 'polypeptide(L)' 'MTRKDLENINKDKEIIELRMQSEDLINNVESLSDEDFRNEALRIEKEIDDRISVLYQKMKD' A
#
# COMPACT_ATOMS: atom_id res chain seq x y z
N MET A 1 -2.60 -18.61 3.95
CA MET A 1 -2.75 -17.70 2.80
C MET A 1 -2.61 -18.53 1.55
N THR A 2 -3.71 -18.66 0.81
CA THR A 2 -3.76 -19.42 -0.44
C THR A 2 -3.32 -18.53 -1.61
N ARG A 3 -3.03 -19.15 -2.76
CA ARG A 3 -2.78 -18.42 -4.01
C ARG A 3 -3.96 -17.50 -4.39
N LYS A 4 -5.20 -17.92 -4.09
CA LYS A 4 -6.41 -17.14 -4.35
C LYS A 4 -6.49 -15.89 -3.46
N ASP A 5 -6.06 -16.00 -2.21
CA ASP A 5 -6.01 -14.88 -1.26
C ASP A 5 -5.03 -13.80 -1.75
N LEU A 6 -3.85 -14.23 -2.21
CA LEU A 6 -2.85 -13.34 -2.82
C LEU A 6 -3.35 -12.68 -4.10
N GLU A 7 -4.07 -13.41 -4.95
CA GLU A 7 -4.67 -12.84 -6.17
C GLU A 7 -5.75 -11.81 -5.84
N ASN A 8 -6.53 -12.02 -4.79
CA ASN A 8 -7.54 -11.05 -4.34
C ASN A 8 -6.89 -9.78 -3.80
N ILE A 9 -5.84 -9.90 -2.97
CA ILE A 9 -5.07 -8.75 -2.46
C ILE A 9 -4.44 -7.98 -3.61
N ASN A 10 -3.83 -8.65 -4.59
CA ASN A 10 -3.17 -7.98 -5.71
C ASN A 10 -4.14 -7.34 -6.72
N LYS A 11 -5.43 -7.72 -6.70
CA LYS A 11 -6.48 -7.11 -7.51
C LYS A 11 -7.26 -6.05 -6.73
N ASP A 12 -6.96 -5.85 -5.45
CA ASP A 12 -7.63 -4.85 -4.64
C ASP A 12 -7.27 -3.45 -5.13
N LYS A 13 -8.30 -2.69 -5.51
CA LYS A 13 -8.14 -1.38 -6.13
C LYS A 13 -7.41 -0.39 -5.21
N GLU A 14 -7.69 -0.45 -3.92
CA GLU A 14 -7.11 0.44 -2.91
C GLU A 14 -5.61 0.18 -2.73
N ILE A 15 -5.21 -1.10 -2.66
CA ILE A 15 -3.78 -1.49 -2.64
C ILE A 15 -3.06 -1.04 -3.92
N ILE A 16 -3.71 -1.16 -5.09
CA ILE A 16 -3.13 -0.70 -6.36
C ILE A 16 -2.93 0.81 -6.34
N GLU A 17 -3.92 1.58 -5.90
CA GLU A 17 -3.84 3.05 -5.81
C GLU A 17 -2.73 3.49 -4.84
N LEU A 18 -2.58 2.82 -3.70
CA LEU A 18 -1.50 3.10 -2.74
C LEU A 18 -0.12 2.77 -3.31
N ARG A 19 0.01 1.71 -4.11
CA ARG A 19 1.26 1.40 -4.83
C ARG A 19 1.59 2.46 -5.87
N MET A 20 0.60 2.95 -6.62
CA MET A 20 0.80 4.06 -7.55
C MET A 20 1.25 5.33 -6.82
N GLN A 21 0.65 5.66 -5.67
CA GLN A 21 1.11 6.78 -4.83
C GLN A 21 2.55 6.58 -4.35
N SER A 22 2.95 5.35 -4.02
CA SER A 22 4.34 5.04 -3.65
C SER A 22 5.30 5.25 -4.82
N GLU A 23 4.93 4.84 -6.03
CA GLU A 23 5.73 5.10 -7.24
C GLU A 23 5.84 6.60 -7.52
N ASP A 24 4.75 7.35 -7.41
CA ASP A 24 4.75 8.81 -7.54
C ASP A 24 5.64 9.47 -6.49
N LEU A 25 5.59 9.00 -5.24
CA LEU A 25 6.46 9.50 -4.17
C LEU A 25 7.94 9.27 -4.47
N ILE A 26 8.30 8.08 -4.96
CA ILE A 26 9.68 7.74 -5.36
C ILE A 26 10.12 8.62 -6.53
N ASN A 27 9.25 8.81 -7.54
CA ASN A 27 9.56 9.62 -8.72
C ASN A 27 9.76 11.11 -8.38
N ASN A 28 9.14 11.58 -7.30
CA ASN A 28 9.23 12.97 -6.84
C ASN A 28 10.22 13.17 -5.68
N VAL A 29 11.04 12.16 -5.34
CA VAL A 29 11.97 12.21 -4.19
C VAL A 29 12.92 13.42 -4.25
N GLU A 30 13.40 13.79 -5.44
CA GLU A 30 14.31 14.94 -5.61
C GLU A 30 13.63 16.29 -5.32
N SER A 31 12.30 16.34 -5.35
CA SER A 31 11.51 17.54 -5.11
C SER A 31 10.95 17.65 -3.68
N LEU A 32 11.19 16.64 -2.84
CA LEU A 32 10.71 16.55 -1.48
C LEU A 32 11.86 16.69 -0.48
N SER A 33 11.54 17.11 0.74
CA SER A 33 12.48 16.98 1.83
C SER A 33 12.57 15.53 2.28
N ASP A 34 13.71 15.12 2.84
CA ASP A 34 13.89 13.78 3.41
C ASP A 34 12.83 13.46 4.48
N GLU A 35 12.41 14.47 5.25
CA GLU A 35 11.37 14.34 6.27
C GLU A 35 9.99 14.10 5.65
N ASP A 36 9.60 14.89 4.65
CA ASP A 36 8.33 14.72 3.95
C ASP A 36 8.26 13.38 3.24
N PHE A 37 9.34 13.00 2.54
CA PHE A 37 9.44 11.71 1.87
C PHE A 37 9.26 10.56 2.86
N ARG A 38 9.96 10.61 4.00
CA ARG A 38 9.88 9.56 5.02
C ARG A 38 8.49 9.48 5.66
N ASN A 39 7.90 10.62 5.99
CA ASN A 39 6.57 10.67 6.58
C ASN A 39 5.52 10.11 5.63
N GLU A 40 5.59 10.48 4.35
CA GLU A 40 4.65 10.01 3.34
C GLU A 40 4.85 8.52 3.01
N ALA A 41 6.10 8.04 2.97
CA ALA A 41 6.40 6.62 2.81
C ALA A 41 5.81 5.78 3.95
N LEU A 42 5.98 6.23 5.21
CA LEU A 42 5.42 5.55 6.38
C LEU A 42 3.88 5.57 6.39
N ARG A 43 3.26 6.66 5.90
CA ARG A 43 1.80 6.75 5.76
C ARG A 43 1.30 5.70 4.77
N ILE A 44 1.89 5.63 3.57
CA ILE A 44 1.49 4.70 2.52
C ILE A 44 1.72 3.25 2.96
N GLU A 45 2.87 2.94 3.57
CA GLU A 45 3.17 1.60 4.11
C GLU A 45 2.09 1.15 5.09
N LYS A 46 1.76 2.01 6.06
CA LYS A 46 0.74 1.71 7.08
C LYS A 46 -0.64 1.49 6.45
N GLU A 47 -1.04 2.32 5.49
CA GLU A 47 -2.33 2.17 4.82
C GLU A 47 -2.44 0.87 4.01
N ILE A 48 -1.34 0.44 3.38
CA ILE A 48 -1.28 -0.87 2.70
C ILE A 48 -1.45 -2.00 3.72
N ASP A 49 -0.74 -1.96 4.84
CA ASP A 49 -0.80 -3.00 5.88
C ASP A 49 -2.18 -3.08 6.54
N ASP A 50 -2.79 -1.94 6.84
CA ASP A 50 -4.15 -1.83 7.38
C ASP A 50 -5.15 -2.43 6.38
N ARG A 51 -5.01 -2.10 5.08
CA ARG A 51 -5.89 -2.63 4.03
C ARG A 51 -5.74 -4.15 3.87
N ILE A 52 -4.51 -4.64 3.83
CA ILE A 52 -4.20 -6.08 3.77
C ILE A 52 -4.82 -6.80 4.98
N SER A 53 -4.73 -6.22 6.17
CA SER A 53 -5.30 -6.78 7.40
C SER A 53 -6.82 -6.92 7.31
N VAL A 54 -7.52 -5.90 6.79
CA VAL A 54 -8.97 -5.95 6.54
C VAL A 54 -9.33 -7.04 5.52
N LEU A 55 -8.56 -7.15 4.44
CA LEU A 55 -8.79 -8.20 3.44
C LEU A 55 -8.59 -9.60 4.03
N TYR A 56 -7.59 -9.79 4.90
CA TYR A 56 -7.41 -11.05 5.60
C TYR A 56 -8.56 -11.41 6.53
N GLN A 57 -9.12 -10.43 7.25
CA GLN A 57 -10.28 -10.67 8.11
C GLN A 57 -11.47 -11.14 7.29
N LYS A 58 -11.78 -10.44 6.19
CA LYS A 58 -12.87 -10.80 5.27
C LYS A 58 -12.73 -12.16 4.58
N MET A 59 -11.52 -12.71 4.48
CA MET A 59 -11.28 -14.03 3.89
C MET A 59 -11.43 -15.18 4.90
N LYS A 60 -11.38 -14.86 6.20
CA LYS A 60 -11.58 -15.83 7.28
C LYS A 60 -13.05 -15.99 7.69
N ASP A 61 -13.85 -14.96 7.42
CA ASP A 61 -15.32 -14.96 7.56
C ASP A 61 -15.99 -15.65 6.37
#